data_AF-A0A4Y7U336-F1
#
_entry.id   AF-A0A4Y7U336-F1
#
_cell.length_a   1.000
_cell.length_b   1.000
_cell.length_c   1.000
_cell.angle_alpha   90.00
_cell.angle_beta   90.00
_cell.angle_gamma   90.00
#
_symmetry.space_group_name_H-M   'P 1'
#
loop_
_entity.id
_entity.type
_entity.pdbx_description
1 polymer ?
#
loop_
_entity_poly.entity_id
_entity_poly.type
_entity_poly.pdbx_seq_one_letter_code
_entity_poly.pdbx_strand_id
1 'polypeptide(L)'
;ANTYNLSGNVKYSTINDTEDKKGLYSTIGFAETSGKYRYSVGSDFVTKNFDPNDLGINFYTNYYNFYGNANYRILNPTKLFNSFKINYNMYAEFNKESGKVQENNIEANLNL
;
A
#
# COMPACT_ATOMS: atom_id res chain seq x y z
N ALA A 1 -10.35 -23.21 5.67
CA ALA A 1 -10.37 -21.81 6.10
C ALA A 1 -9.97 -20.94 4.91
N ASN A 2 -10.60 -19.78 4.72
CA ASN A 2 -10.23 -18.85 3.65
C ASN A 2 -8.94 -18.11 4.06
N THR A 3 -7.89 -18.25 3.25
CA THR A 3 -6.56 -17.71 3.56
C THR A 3 -6.27 -16.40 2.83
N TYR A 4 -7.08 -16.11 1.81
CA TYR A 4 -7.02 -14.91 1.00
C TYR A 4 -7.83 -13.78 1.61
N ASN A 5 -7.30 -12.58 1.52
CA ASN A 5 -7.94 -11.34 1.92
C ASN A 5 -8.01 -10.40 0.72
N LEU A 6 -9.20 -9.84 0.48
CA LEU A 6 -9.42 -8.73 -0.43
C LEU A 6 -9.93 -7.56 0.41
N SER A 7 -9.34 -6.38 0.22
CA SER A 7 -9.65 -5.17 0.97
C SER A 7 -9.60 -3.95 0.07
N GLY A 8 -10.24 -2.87 0.50
CA GLY A 8 -10.23 -1.60 -0.22
C GLY A 8 -11.15 -0.58 0.40
N ASN A 9 -11.00 0.67 -0.05
CA ASN A 9 -11.89 1.76 0.30
C ASN A 9 -12.02 2.74 -0.86
N VAL A 10 -13.05 3.57 -0.81
CA VAL A 10 -13.23 4.70 -1.70
C VAL A 10 -13.71 5.88 -0.87
N LYS A 11 -13.08 7.03 -1.06
CA LYS A 11 -13.40 8.30 -0.40
C LYS A 11 -13.54 9.38 -1.47
N TYR A 12 -14.51 10.24 -1.29
CA TYR A 12 -14.81 11.34 -2.20
C TYR A 12 -14.89 12.65 -1.41
N SER A 13 -14.33 13.72 -1.96
CA SER A 13 -14.39 15.07 -1.39
C SER A 13 -14.97 16.06 -2.40
N THR A 14 -15.80 16.98 -1.92
CA THR A 14 -16.30 18.12 -2.70
C THR A 14 -16.18 19.38 -1.85
N ILE A 15 -15.59 20.42 -2.40
CA ILE A 15 -15.45 21.74 -1.76
C ILE A 15 -16.13 22.75 -2.68
N ASN A 16 -17.09 23.48 -2.12
CA ASN A 16 -17.77 24.57 -2.80
C ASN A 16 -17.10 25.87 -2.37
N ASP A 17 -16.43 26.54 -3.30
CA ASP A 17 -15.73 27.81 -3.10
C ASP A 17 -15.93 28.67 -4.37
N THR A 18 -15.14 29.72 -4.56
CA THR A 18 -15.10 30.48 -5.82
C THR A 18 -14.88 29.59 -7.04
N GLU A 19 -14.11 28.50 -6.90
CA GLU A 19 -14.05 27.38 -7.84
C GLU A 19 -14.30 26.05 -7.13
N ASP A 20 -15.28 25.28 -7.62
CA ASP A 20 -15.61 23.97 -7.05
C ASP A 20 -14.48 22.96 -7.26
N LYS A 21 -14.09 22.25 -6.19
CA LYS A 21 -13.06 21.19 -6.23
C LYS A 21 -13.67 19.85 -5.90
N LYS A 22 -13.34 18.85 -6.71
CA LYS A 22 -13.77 17.46 -6.53
C LYS A 22 -12.56 16.54 -6.50
N GLY A 23 -12.53 15.62 -5.53
CA GLY A 23 -11.42 14.71 -5.36
C GLY A 23 -11.85 13.30 -4.99
N LEU A 24 -10.98 12.35 -5.33
CA LEU A 24 -11.15 10.92 -5.11
C LEU A 24 -9.89 10.35 -4.48
N TYR A 25 -10.07 9.49 -3.49
CA TYR A 25 -9.06 8.58 -2.98
C TYR A 25 -9.64 7.16 -2.98
N SER A 26 -8.93 6.20 -3.58
CA SER A 26 -9.27 4.78 -3.49
C SER A 26 -8.06 3.92 -3.18
N THR A 27 -8.25 2.90 -2.36
CA THR A 27 -7.28 1.85 -2.08
C THR A 27 -7.85 0.50 -2.49
N ILE A 28 -7.00 -0.37 -3.02
CA ILE A 28 -7.29 -1.79 -3.21
C ILE A 28 -6.11 -2.63 -2.73
N GLY A 29 -6.39 -3.76 -2.09
CA GLY A 29 -5.38 -4.67 -1.57
C GLY A 29 -5.81 -6.12 -1.64
N PHE A 30 -4.87 -7.00 -1.96
CA PHE A 30 -5.04 -8.44 -1.99
C PHE A 30 -3.89 -9.11 -1.23
N ALA A 31 -4.19 -10.14 -0.43
CA ALA A 31 -3.18 -10.85 0.34
C ALA A 31 -3.48 -12.34 0.50
N GLU A 32 -2.42 -13.15 0.53
CA GLU A 32 -2.42 -14.51 1.07
C GLU A 32 -1.76 -14.47 2.46
N THR A 33 -2.53 -14.80 3.49
CA THR A 33 -2.16 -14.54 4.90
C THR A 33 -1.78 -15.80 5.67
N SER A 34 -1.83 -16.97 5.03
CA SER A 34 -1.61 -18.28 5.67
C SER A 34 -0.46 -19.07 5.05
N GLY A 35 -0.10 -20.18 5.69
CA GLY A 35 1.02 -21.01 5.24
C GLY A 35 2.38 -20.34 5.42
N LYS A 36 3.39 -20.96 4.78
CA LYS A 36 4.79 -20.51 4.84
C LYS A 36 5.07 -19.35 3.90
N TYR A 37 4.43 -19.32 2.73
CA TYR A 37 4.52 -18.25 1.75
C TYR A 37 3.34 -17.31 1.95
N ARG A 38 3.63 -16.07 2.34
CA ARG A 38 2.60 -15.04 2.55
C ARG A 38 2.98 -13.82 1.76
N TYR A 39 2.01 -13.21 1.11
CA TYR A 39 2.24 -12.02 0.30
C TYR A 39 1.05 -11.09 0.37
N SER A 40 1.31 -9.80 0.15
CA SER A 40 0.28 -8.81 -0.09
C SER A 40 0.72 -7.89 -1.22
N VAL A 41 -0.25 -7.41 -1.97
CA VAL A 41 -0.08 -6.35 -2.98
C VAL A 41 -1.23 -5.38 -2.85
N GLY A 42 -0.97 -4.11 -3.10
CA GLY A 42 -1.98 -3.08 -3.07
C GLY A 42 -1.58 -1.85 -3.85
N SER A 43 -2.55 -0.96 -4.01
CA SER A 43 -2.39 0.30 -4.73
C SER A 43 -3.36 1.33 -4.18
N ASP A 44 -2.85 2.54 -4.02
CA ASP A 44 -3.61 3.75 -3.76
C ASP A 44 -3.69 4.59 -5.04
N PHE A 45 -4.81 5.29 -5.19
CA PHE A 45 -5.01 6.30 -6.22
C PHE A 45 -5.62 7.55 -5.59
N VAL A 46 -4.91 8.67 -5.67
CA VAL A 46 -5.30 9.96 -5.06
C VAL A 46 -5.26 11.06 -6.11
N THR A 47 -6.40 11.72 -6.32
CA THR A 47 -6.45 12.88 -7.22
C THR A 47 -5.85 14.13 -6.55
N LYS A 48 -5.34 15.06 -7.35
CA LYS A 48 -4.78 16.34 -6.86
C LYS A 48 -5.71 17.16 -5.97
N ASN A 49 -6.99 17.19 -6.34
CA ASN A 49 -8.03 17.95 -5.64
C ASN A 49 -8.69 17.15 -4.50
N PHE A 50 -8.13 15.99 -4.14
CA PHE A 50 -8.60 15.27 -2.96
C PHE A 50 -8.21 16.03 -1.71
N ASP A 51 -9.23 16.44 -0.95
CA ASP A 51 -9.05 17.27 0.22
C ASP A 51 -9.93 16.74 1.35
N PRO A 52 -9.36 15.92 2.25
CA PRO A 52 -10.04 15.40 3.42
C PRO A 52 -9.91 16.34 4.63
N ASN A 53 -9.33 17.53 4.46
CA ASN A 53 -8.99 18.39 5.59
C ASN A 53 -10.22 19.10 6.13
N ASP A 54 -10.33 19.10 7.47
CA ASP A 54 -11.28 19.93 8.20
C ASP A 54 -10.51 21.04 8.94
N LEU A 55 -9.51 20.65 9.77
CA LEU A 55 -8.63 21.57 10.53
C LEU A 55 -7.12 21.39 10.26
N GLY A 56 -6.74 20.49 9.35
CA GLY A 56 -5.34 20.19 9.00
C GLY A 56 -4.98 20.63 7.57
N ILE A 57 -3.74 20.38 7.15
CA ILE A 57 -3.35 20.51 5.73
C ILE A 57 -2.76 19.16 5.28
N ASN A 58 -3.33 18.60 4.22
CA ASN A 58 -2.82 17.41 3.55
C ASN A 58 -1.97 17.84 2.35
N PHE A 59 -0.66 17.55 2.40
CA PHE A 59 0.27 17.83 1.31
C PHE A 59 0.47 16.64 0.35
N TYR A 60 -0.05 15.46 0.71
CA TYR A 60 0.14 14.22 -0.04
C TYR A 60 -1.11 13.88 -0.85
N THR A 61 -1.15 14.44 -2.06
CA THR A 61 -2.20 14.19 -3.07
C THR A 61 -1.57 14.04 -4.46
N ASN A 62 -2.38 13.80 -5.49
CA ASN A 62 -1.93 13.73 -6.89
C ASN A 62 -0.97 12.58 -7.21
N TYR A 63 -1.26 11.37 -6.73
CA TYR A 63 -0.40 10.22 -6.96
C TYR A 63 -1.19 8.94 -7.20
N TYR A 64 -0.51 7.94 -7.76
CA TYR A 64 -0.88 6.54 -7.60
C TYR A 64 0.37 5.77 -7.20
N ASN A 65 0.20 4.73 -6.38
CA ASN A 65 1.30 3.91 -5.93
C ASN A 65 1.02 2.43 -6.17
N PHE A 66 2.08 1.64 -6.04
CA PHE A 66 2.03 0.20 -5.91
C PHE A 66 2.89 -0.18 -4.73
N TYR A 67 2.35 -1.00 -3.84
CA TYR A 67 3.09 -1.53 -2.71
C TYR A 67 2.83 -3.01 -2.57
N GLY A 68 3.79 -3.69 -1.97
CA GLY A 68 3.64 -5.10 -1.71
C GLY A 68 4.68 -5.63 -0.77
N ASN A 69 4.35 -6.76 -0.16
CA ASN A 69 5.29 -7.54 0.62
C ASN A 69 5.19 -9.00 0.25
N ALA A 70 6.31 -9.72 0.27
CA ALA A 70 6.36 -11.17 0.17
C ALA A 70 7.27 -11.71 1.26
N ASN A 71 6.88 -12.80 1.89
CA ASN A 71 7.73 -13.46 2.86
C ASN A 71 7.58 -14.97 2.82
N TYR A 72 8.68 -15.64 3.16
CA TYR A 72 8.69 -17.05 3.52
C TYR A 72 9.07 -17.16 5.00
N ARG A 73 8.23 -17.84 5.78
CA ARG A 73 8.43 -18.04 7.22
C ARG A 73 8.26 -19.49 7.64
N ILE A 74 9.19 -19.97 8.47
CA ILE A 74 9.06 -21.20 9.23
C ILE A 74 8.80 -20.82 10.70
N LEU A 75 7.65 -21.25 11.22
CA LEU A 75 7.23 -20.98 12.60
C LEU A 75 7.65 -22.09 13.57
N ASN A 76 7.72 -23.32 13.09
CA ASN A 76 8.09 -24.48 13.91
C ASN A 76 9.59 -24.73 13.80
N PRO A 77 10.27 -25.06 14.92
CA PRO A 77 11.68 -25.42 14.89
C PRO A 77 11.98 -26.56 13.90
N THR A 78 13.14 -26.46 13.26
CA THR A 78 13.70 -27.49 12.37
C THR A 78 15.00 -28.01 12.97
N LYS A 79 15.65 -28.97 12.30
CA LYS A 79 16.98 -29.44 12.73
C LYS A 79 18.06 -28.36 12.70
N LEU A 80 17.86 -27.28 11.93
CA LEU A 80 18.88 -26.24 11.69
C LEU A 80 18.51 -24.89 12.29
N PHE A 81 17.21 -24.57 12.38
CA PHE A 81 16.73 -23.24 12.77
C PHE A 81 15.57 -23.33 13.76
N ASN A 82 15.61 -22.52 14.81
CA ASN A 82 14.48 -22.31 15.70
C ASN A 82 13.40 -21.42 15.06
N SER A 83 13.81 -20.49 14.20
CA SER A 83 12.94 -19.65 13.39
C SER A 83 13.60 -19.35 12.05
N PHE A 84 12.82 -19.08 11.01
CA PHE A 84 13.39 -18.59 9.75
C PHE A 84 12.38 -17.65 9.11
N LYS A 85 12.82 -16.46 8.69
CA LYS A 85 12.00 -15.56 7.89
C LYS A 85 12.84 -14.75 6.92
N ILE A 86 12.49 -14.81 5.64
CA ILE A 86 12.92 -13.83 4.64
C ILE A 86 11.73 -12.97 4.23
N ASN A 87 11.93 -11.65 4.18
CA ASN A 87 10.94 -10.68 3.74
C ASN A 87 11.47 -9.89 2.57
N TYR A 88 10.56 -9.49 1.70
CA TYR A 88 10.76 -8.54 0.62
C TYR A 88 9.62 -7.53 0.68
N ASN A 89 9.95 -6.24 0.70
CA ASN A 89 9.01 -5.13 0.63
C ASN A 89 9.31 -4.31 -0.62
N MET A 90 8.28 -3.82 -1.29
CA MET A 90 8.38 -2.89 -2.40
C MET A 90 7.35 -1.78 -2.27
N TYR A 91 7.75 -0.57 -2.65
CA TYR A 91 6.90 0.60 -2.78
C TYR A 91 7.36 1.40 -4.01
N ALA A 92 6.42 1.80 -4.85
CA ALA A 92 6.67 2.69 -5.98
C ALA A 92 5.50 3.67 -6.12
N GLU A 93 5.80 4.95 -6.12
CA GLU A 93 4.81 6.02 -6.24
C GLU A 93 5.12 6.91 -7.44
N PHE A 94 4.05 7.27 -8.16
CA PHE A 94 4.10 8.09 -9.35
C PHE A 94 3.16 9.27 -9.19
N ASN A 95 3.63 10.44 -9.62
CA ASN A 95 2.80 11.61 -9.74
C ASN A 95 1.74 11.38 -10.82
N LYS A 96 0.46 11.55 -10.48
CA LYS A 96 -0.66 11.19 -11.36
C LYS A 96 -0.73 12.04 -12.64
N GLU A 97 -0.37 13.33 -12.58
CA GLU A 97 -0.44 14.24 -13.74
C GLU A 97 0.77 14.09 -14.66
N SER A 98 1.98 14.02 -14.09
CA SER A 98 3.21 13.98 -14.89
C SER A 98 3.71 12.58 -15.20
N GLY A 99 3.21 11.55 -14.51
CA GLY A 99 3.68 10.16 -14.61
C GLY A 99 5.09 9.93 -14.07
N LYS A 100 5.73 10.95 -13.48
CA LYS A 100 7.09 10.87 -12.95
C LYS A 100 7.11 10.14 -11.61
N VAL A 101 8.18 9.39 -11.35
CA VAL A 101 8.44 8.76 -10.05
C VAL A 101 8.59 9.83 -8.98
N GLN A 102 7.85 9.69 -7.87
CA GLN A 102 7.97 10.53 -6.67
C GLN A 102 8.78 9.83 -5.58
N GLU A 103 8.53 8.54 -5.38
CA GLU A 103 9.21 7.72 -4.40
C GLU A 103 9.33 6.28 -4.91
N ASN A 104 10.44 5.63 -4.59
CA ASN A 104 10.65 4.21 -4.83
C ASN A 104 11.48 3.62 -3.69
N ASN A 105 11.02 2.52 -3.12
CA ASN A 105 11.69 1.82 -2.04
C ASN A 105 11.62 0.31 -2.27
N ILE A 106 12.75 -0.36 -2.05
CA ILE A 106 12.85 -1.82 -2.09
C ILE A 106 13.70 -2.26 -0.91
N GLU A 107 13.22 -3.25 -0.16
CA GLU A 107 13.87 -3.74 1.04
C GLU A 107 13.79 -5.27 1.12
N ALA A 108 14.89 -5.90 1.52
CA ALA A 108 14.93 -7.34 1.79
C ALA A 108 15.56 -7.60 3.16
N ASN A 109 14.89 -8.42 3.98
CA ASN A 109 15.31 -8.70 5.36
C ASN A 109 15.30 -10.20 5.66
N LEU A 110 16.41 -10.70 6.22
CA LEU A 110 16.55 -12.07 6.71
C LEU A 110 16.59 -12.11 8.23
N ASN A 111 15.85 -13.04 8.84
CA ASN A 111 15.85 -13.34 10.27
C ASN A 111 16.03 -14.86 10.47
N LEU A 112 16.94 -15.25 11.36
CA LEU A 112 17.29 -16.64 11.71
C LEU A 112 17.15 -16.82 13.24
#